data_AF-A0A172XRC0-F1
#
_entry.id   AF-A0A172XRC0-F1
#
_cell.length_a   1.000
_cell.length_b   1.000
_cell.length_c   1.000
_cell.angle_alpha   90.00
_cell.angle_beta   90.00
_cell.angle_gamma   90.00
#
_symmetry.space_group_name_H-M   'P 1'
#
loop_
_entity.id
_entity.type
_entity.pdbx_description
1 polymer ?
#
loop_
_entity_poly.entity_id
_entity_poly.type
_entity_poly.pdbx_seq_one_letter_code
_entity_poly.pdbx_strand_id
1 'polypeptide(L)' 'MSLSKNNLIDLIAVEIERFHGITIPDYTEEEKIIYPLSKSFSGIYKKELYVYFLSGKAFNYQVHYFIFNFKIF' A
#
# COMPACT_ATOMS: atom_id res chain seq x y z
N MET A 1 25.89 -10.92 -8.28
CA MET A 1 25.46 -9.53 -8.52
C MET A 1 23.93 -9.48 -8.48
N SER A 2 23.36 -8.92 -7.42
CA SER A 2 21.94 -8.92 -7.07
C SER A 2 21.15 -7.77 -7.72
N LEU A 3 21.29 -7.58 -9.03
CA LEU A 3 20.71 -6.42 -9.73
C LEU A 3 19.17 -6.47 -9.84
N SER A 4 18.55 -7.65 -9.72
CA SER A 4 17.11 -7.80 -9.98
C SER A 4 16.19 -7.47 -8.79
N LYS A 5 16.69 -7.59 -7.55
CA LYS A 5 15.84 -7.48 -6.36
C LYS A 5 15.52 -6.02 -5.99
N ASN A 6 16.48 -5.12 -6.21
CA ASN A 6 16.31 -3.69 -5.96
C ASN A 6 15.31 -3.07 -6.95
N ASN A 7 15.41 -3.44 -8.23
CA ASN A 7 14.49 -2.94 -9.25
C ASN A 7 13.02 -3.32 -8.97
N LEU A 8 12.74 -4.54 -8.49
CA LEU A 8 11.36 -4.96 -8.19
C LEU A 8 10.76 -4.21 -6.99
N ILE A 9 11.56 -3.96 -5.96
CA ILE A 9 11.15 -3.20 -4.78
C ILE A 9 10.85 -1.75 -5.16
N ASP A 10 11.73 -1.15 -5.96
CA ASP A 10 11.55 0.23 -6.43
C ASP A 10 10.35 0.32 -7.40
N LEU A 11 10.08 -0.74 -8.17
CA LEU A 11 8.89 -0.84 -9.04
C LEU A 11 7.58 -0.80 -8.25
N ILE A 12 7.51 -1.43 -7.07
CA ILE A 12 6.29 -1.42 -6.24
C ILE A 12 5.96 -0.02 -5.76
N ALA A 13 6.96 0.73 -5.29
CA ALA A 13 6.75 2.11 -4.85
C ALA A 13 6.27 3.00 -6.01
N VAL A 14 6.91 2.87 -7.19
CA VAL A 14 6.52 3.59 -8.42
C VAL A 14 5.11 3.22 -8.89
N GLU A 15 4.75 1.94 -8.81
CA GLU A 15 3.42 1.45 -9.17
C GLU A 15 2.35 2.05 -8.25
N ILE A 16 2.55 2.00 -6.94
CA ILE A 16 1.64 2.58 -5.95
C ILE A 16 1.48 4.09 -6.20
N GLU A 17 2.56 4.81 -6.43
CA GLU A 17 2.50 6.25 -6.73
C GLU A 17 1.70 6.52 -8.00
N ARG A 18 1.96 5.78 -9.08
CA ARG A 18 1.28 5.97 -10.37
C ARG A 18 -0.22 5.64 -10.32
N PHE A 19 -0.62 4.56 -9.64
CA PHE A 19 -2.02 4.09 -9.64
C PHE A 19 -2.86 4.64 -8.49
N HIS A 20 -2.23 5.05 -7.39
CA HIS A 20 -2.93 5.48 -6.18
C HIS A 20 -2.56 6.90 -5.75
N GLY A 21 -1.56 7.54 -6.36
CA GLY A 21 -1.12 8.89 -5.99
C GLY A 21 -0.50 8.96 -4.59
N ILE A 22 -0.02 7.83 -4.07
CA ILE A 22 0.58 7.72 -2.75
C ILE A 22 2.08 7.54 -2.89
N THR A 23 2.84 8.48 -2.33
CA THR A 23 4.30 8.35 -2.21
C THR A 23 4.63 7.44 -1.02
N ILE A 24 5.31 6.34 -1.30
CA ILE A 24 5.77 5.39 -0.28
C ILE A 24 7.13 5.84 0.24
N PRO A 25 7.37 5.82 1.57
CA PRO A 25 8.65 6.18 2.11
C PRO A 25 9.74 5.23 1.61
N ASP A 26 10.92 5.78 1.30
CA ASP A 26 12.07 5.01 0.85
C ASP A 26 12.52 3.97 1.88
N TYR A 27 12.29 4.23 3.17
CA TYR A 27 12.57 3.32 4.26
C TYR A 27 11.61 3.55 5.43
N THR A 28 11.19 2.49 6.11
CA THR A 28 10.43 2.55 7.36
C THR A 28 10.73 1.33 8.23
N GLU A 29 10.56 1.42 9.55
CA GLU A 29 10.65 0.25 10.44
C GLU A 29 9.31 -0.46 10.63
N GLU A 30 8.23 0.14 10.14
CA GLU A 30 6.89 -0.43 10.19
C GLU A 30 6.76 -1.63 9.25
N GLU A 31 6.19 -2.74 9.72
CA GLU A 31 5.91 -3.90 8.86
C GLU A 31 4.77 -3.62 7.86
N LYS A 32 3.90 -2.66 8.18
CA LYS A 32 2.73 -2.30 7.38
C LYS A 32 2.30 -0.85 7.61
N ILE A 33 1.99 -0.16 6.52
CA ILE A 33 1.32 1.16 6.55
C ILE A 33 -0.01 1.07 5.82
N ILE A 34 -1.06 1.67 6.38
CA ILE A 34 -2.41 1.72 5.79
C ILE A 34 -2.69 3.13 5.33
N TYR A 35 -2.96 3.29 4.04
CA TYR A 35 -3.35 4.56 3.44
C TYR A 35 -4.85 4.54 3.10
N PRO A 36 -5.64 5.52 3.58
CA PRO A 36 -7.02 5.66 3.14
C PRO A 36 -7.05 6.16 1.69
N LEU A 37 -7.61 5.36 0.77
CA LEU A 37 -7.79 5.76 -0.63
C LEU A 37 -9.08 6.56 -0.83
N SER A 38 -10.18 6.10 -0.25
CA SER A 38 -11.45 6.82 -0.29
C SER A 38 -12.38 6.40 0.84
N LYS A 39 -13.30 7.30 1.20
CA LYS A 39 -14.40 7.05 2.12
C LYS A 39 -15.67 7.68 1.54
N SER A 40 -16.79 6.99 1.60
CA SER A 40 -18.08 7.52 1.17
C SER A 40 -19.21 7.12 2.13
N PHE A 41 -20.36 7.76 1.98
CA PHE A 41 -21.55 7.57 2.83
C PHE A 41 -21.22 7.64 4.32
N SER A 42 -20.60 8.74 4.75
CA SER A 42 -20.19 8.95 6.15
C SER A 42 -19.28 7.84 6.72
N GLY A 43 -18.49 7.19 5.87
CA GLY A 43 -17.56 6.13 6.26
C GLY A 43 -18.15 4.72 6.26
N ILE A 44 -19.39 4.53 5.76
CA ILE A 44 -19.96 3.20 5.54
C ILE A 44 -19.12 2.42 4.54
N TYR A 45 -18.72 3.07 3.45
CA TYR A 45 -17.82 2.48 2.46
C TYR A 45 -16.43 3.07 2.63
N LYS A 46 -15.42 2.19 2.71
CA LYS A 46 -14.02 2.60 2.78
C LYS A 46 -13.21 1.78 1.79
N LYS A 47 -12.23 2.43 1.20
CA LYS A 47 -11.19 1.81 0.39
C LYS A 47 -9.85 2.17 1.01
N GLU A 48 -9.04 1.17 1.31
CA GLU A 48 -7.75 1.35 1.97
C GLU A 48 -6.68 0.59 1.20
N LEU A 49 -5.47 1.14 1.15
CA LEU A 49 -4.29 0.52 0.58
C LEU A 49 -3.37 0.08 1.70
N TYR A 50 -3.15 -1.22 1.80
CA TYR A 50 -2.25 -1.83 2.77
C TYR A 50 -0.93 -2.07 2.08
N VAL A 51 0.13 -1.41 2.55
CA VAL A 51 1.48 -1.54 2.00
C VAL A 51 2.32 -2.27 3.02
N TYR A 52 2.98 -3.34 2.59
CA TYR A 52 3.78 -4.22 3.44
C TYR A 52 5.27 -4.01 3.17
N PHE A 53 6.05 -3.99 4.25
CA PHE A 53 7.47 -3.70 4.21
C PHE A 53 8.27 -4.86 4.78
N LEU A 54 9.43 -5.12 4.17
CA LEU A 54 10.39 -6.11 4.62
C LEU A 54 11.78 -5.48 4.55
N SER A 55 12.51 -5.51 5.67
CA SER A 55 13.80 -4.79 5.80
C SER A 55 13.67 -3.31 5.41
N GLY A 56 12.55 -2.72 5.82
CA GLY A 56 12.14 -1.34 5.58
C GLY A 56 11.84 -0.94 4.15
N LYS A 57 11.80 -1.89 3.22
CA LYS A 57 11.43 -1.65 1.83
C LYS A 57 10.05 -2.22 1.52
N ALA A 58 9.24 -1.48 0.78
CA ALA A 58 7.94 -1.98 0.32
C ALA A 58 8.15 -3.16 -0.62
N PHE A 59 7.50 -4.28 -0.32
CA PHE A 59 7.64 -5.51 -1.12
C PHE A 59 6.30 -6.06 -1.60
N ASN A 60 5.17 -5.53 -1.10
CA ASN A 60 3.84 -5.92 -1.52
C ASN A 60 2.82 -4.85 -1.14
N TYR A 61 1.67 -4.84 -1.82
CA TYR A 61 0.53 -4.04 -1.43
C TYR A 61 -0.79 -4.75 -1.75
N GLN A 62 -1.84 -4.42 -1.00
CA GLN A 62 -3.20 -4.92 -1.22
C GLN A 62 -4.21 -3.78 -1.06
N VAL A 63 -5.19 -3.74 -1.95
CA VAL A 63 -6.32 -2.84 -1.81
C VAL A 63 -7.44 -3.59 -1.10
N HIS A 64 -7.96 -3.00 -0.03
CA HIS A 64 -9.08 -3.54 0.71
C HIS A 64 -10.30 -2.64 0.63
N TYR A 65 -11.45 -3.29 0.53
CA TYR A 65 -12.75 -2.65 0.50
C TYR A 65 -13.53 -3.04 1.76
N PHE A 66 -14.18 -2.04 2.35
CA PHE A 66 -14.96 -2.22 3.56
C PHE A 66 -16.38 -1.69 3.37
N ILE A 67 -17.34 -2.41 3.93
CA ILE A 67 -18.72 -1.98 4.13
C ILE A 67 -19.03 -2.12 5.62
N PHE A 68 -19.51 -1.05 6.28
CA PHE A 68 -19.73 -1.02 7.74
C PHE A 68 -18.50 -1.48 8.55
N ASN A 69 -17.29 -1.16 8.08
CA ASN A 69 -16.00 -1.62 8.64
C ASN A 69 -15.72 -3.13 8.51
N PHE A 70 -16.57 -3.90 7.83
CA PHE A 70 -16.28 -5.29 7.49
C PHE A 70 -15.54 -5.34 6.16
N LYS A 71 -14.38 -6.00 6.16
CA LYS A 71 -13.61 -6.26 4.93
C LYS A 71 -14.40 -7.21 4.05
N ILE A 72 -14.64 -6.80 2.80
CA ILE A 72 -15.37 -7.60 1.81
C ILE A 72 -14.44 -8.18 0.74
N PHE A 73 -13.37 -7.46 0.38
CA PHE A 73 -12.35 -7.86 -0.60
C PHE A 73 -10.99 -7.31 -0.15
#